data_AF-A0A858R5G1-F1
#
_entry.id   AF-A0A858R5G1-F1
#
_cell.length_a   1.000
_cell.length_b   1.000
_cell.length_c   1.000
_cell.angle_alpha   90.00
_cell.angle_beta   90.00
_cell.angle_gamma   90.00
#
_symmetry.space_group_name_H-M   'P 1'
#
loop_
_entity.id
_entity.type
_entity.pdbx_description
1 polymer ?
#
loop_
_entity_poly.entity_id
_entity_poly.type
_entity_poly.pdbx_seq_one_letter_code
_entity_poly.pdbx_strand_id
1 'polypeptide(L)'
;MTAADTRSGNRRAEAVPGRGGLPRLPGGGKRLDLATLLGLGAALLMILAALVLGGSPGAFLDLPSMLIVLGGSLAVTMASFSLRDMRAAGRCLARATVAPSEEVREVAHGVLALADFARKNGPLALQPLVGPARSQPVLARAIELIVDGLPAEDAEAILRTEIDANLARARAGAAVLRRAAEVAPAMGLIGTLVGLVQMLGHLDDPGKIGPAMAVALLTTFYGAVLGSMVLSPLAAKVERNAENEALVDGLYMLAAGSVARQENPRRLEILINTVLPRS
;
A
#
# COMPACT_ATOMS: atom_id res chain seq x y z
N MET A 1 8.30 -59.33 17.33
CA MET A 1 8.94 -59.03 16.03
C MET A 1 8.01 -58.09 15.28
N THR A 2 8.26 -56.82 14.98
CA THR A 2 9.28 -55.82 15.36
C THR A 2 8.64 -54.47 14.95
N ALA A 3 8.87 -53.44 15.75
CA ALA A 3 8.48 -52.06 15.44
C ALA A 3 9.25 -51.49 14.23
N ALA A 4 8.61 -50.61 13.47
CA ALA A 4 9.26 -49.72 12.49
C ALA A 4 8.58 -48.34 12.60
N ASP A 5 9.09 -47.49 13.49
CA ASP A 5 10.11 -46.46 13.25
C ASP A 5 9.58 -45.25 12.47
N THR A 6 8.86 -44.39 13.20
CA THR A 6 8.49 -43.02 12.82
C THR A 6 9.72 -42.10 12.94
N ARG A 7 10.47 -41.93 11.86
CA ARG A 7 11.46 -40.85 11.73
C ARG A 7 10.84 -39.64 11.03
N SER A 8 10.20 -38.79 11.84
CA SER A 8 9.93 -37.38 11.51
C SER A 8 11.25 -36.61 11.47
N GLY A 9 11.91 -36.62 10.31
CA GLY A 9 13.12 -35.86 10.03
C GLY A 9 12.84 -34.36 9.90
N ASN A 10 13.23 -33.64 10.94
CA ASN A 10 13.59 -32.22 10.97
C ASN A 10 14.23 -31.73 9.66
N ARG A 11 13.43 -31.16 8.74
CA ARG A 11 13.95 -30.37 7.62
C ARG A 11 14.35 -29.00 8.16
N ARG A 12 15.59 -28.90 8.64
CA ARG A 12 16.27 -27.62 8.81
C ARG A 12 16.17 -26.89 7.47
N ALA A 13 15.69 -25.65 7.51
CA ALA A 13 15.72 -24.73 6.40
C ALA A 13 17.17 -24.57 5.94
N GLU A 14 17.55 -25.25 4.86
CA GLU A 14 18.81 -24.98 4.18
C GLU A 14 18.68 -23.60 3.55
N ALA A 15 19.30 -22.61 4.19
CA ALA A 15 19.52 -21.30 3.60
C ALA A 15 20.30 -21.51 2.30
N VAL A 16 19.65 -21.30 1.16
CA VAL A 16 20.31 -21.37 -0.15
C VAL A 16 21.41 -20.31 -0.16
N PRO A 17 22.70 -20.69 -0.25
CA PRO A 17 23.79 -19.73 -0.15
C PRO A 17 23.69 -18.73 -1.31
N GLY A 18 23.76 -17.44 -0.99
CA GLY A 18 23.94 -16.38 -1.98
C GLY A 18 25.32 -16.50 -2.65
N ARG A 19 25.50 -15.80 -3.78
CA ARG A 19 26.82 -15.71 -4.42
C ARG A 19 27.83 -15.16 -3.40
N GLY A 20 28.87 -15.95 -3.10
CA GLY A 20 29.94 -15.55 -2.17
C GLY A 20 29.74 -15.90 -0.70
N GLY A 21 28.80 -16.78 -0.33
CA GLY A 21 28.60 -17.22 1.06
C GLY A 21 27.77 -16.26 1.94
N LEU A 22 27.26 -15.18 1.35
CA LEU A 22 26.35 -14.24 1.99
C LEU A 22 24.90 -14.79 1.99
N PRO A 23 24.11 -14.52 3.04
CA PRO A 23 22.68 -14.84 3.05
C PRO A 23 21.94 -14.00 1.99
N ARG A 24 20.84 -14.54 1.45
CA ARG A 24 19.94 -13.77 0.57
C ARG A 24 19.21 -12.72 1.38
N LEU A 25 19.02 -11.53 0.80
CA LEU A 25 18.21 -10.50 1.42
C LEU A 25 16.75 -10.98 1.57
N PRO A 26 16.10 -10.71 2.71
CA PRO A 26 14.67 -10.94 2.87
C PRO A 26 13.88 -10.09 1.87
N GLY A 27 12.79 -10.60 1.29
CA GLY A 27 11.88 -9.79 0.47
C GLY A 27 12.43 -9.39 -0.91
N GLY A 28 12.17 -10.21 -1.94
CA GLY A 28 12.60 -9.92 -3.32
C GLY A 28 11.58 -10.28 -4.40
N GLY A 29 10.44 -10.86 -4.02
CA GLY A 29 9.39 -11.28 -4.95
C GLY A 29 8.47 -10.12 -5.32
N LYS A 30 8.65 -9.55 -6.52
CA LYS A 30 7.64 -8.63 -7.10
C LYS A 30 6.41 -9.45 -7.50
N ARG A 31 5.36 -9.46 -6.68
CA ARG A 31 4.03 -9.92 -7.09
C ARG A 31 3.12 -8.71 -7.25
N LEU A 32 2.57 -8.55 -8.46
CA LEU A 32 1.49 -7.61 -8.71
C LEU A 32 0.28 -8.00 -7.86
N ASP A 33 -0.38 -7.00 -7.27
CA ASP A 33 -1.64 -7.25 -6.59
C ASP A 33 -2.76 -7.48 -7.63
N LEU A 34 -2.85 -8.73 -8.08
CA LEU A 34 -3.83 -9.18 -9.05
C LEU A 34 -5.25 -8.95 -8.56
N ALA A 35 -5.50 -8.98 -7.24
CA ALA A 35 -6.84 -8.81 -6.69
C ALA A 35 -7.35 -7.38 -6.86
N THR A 36 -6.50 -6.37 -6.64
CA THR A 36 -6.89 -4.96 -6.84
C THR A 36 -7.11 -4.66 -8.33
N LEU A 37 -6.21 -5.12 -9.20
CA LEU A 37 -6.33 -4.96 -10.65
C LEU A 37 -7.57 -5.66 -11.21
N LEU A 38 -7.84 -6.90 -10.78
CA LEU A 38 -9.00 -7.67 -11.22
C LEU A 38 -10.30 -7.12 -10.64
N GLY A 39 -10.32 -6.69 -9.37
CA GLY A 39 -11.51 -6.12 -8.73
C GLY A 39 -11.93 -4.79 -9.36
N LEU A 40 -11.00 -3.83 -9.44
CA LEU A 40 -11.26 -2.53 -10.06
C LEU A 40 -11.53 -2.68 -11.56
N GLY A 41 -10.78 -3.55 -12.24
CA GLY A 41 -10.95 -3.85 -13.65
C GLY A 41 -12.30 -4.49 -13.97
N ALA A 42 -12.76 -5.45 -13.17
CA ALA A 42 -14.06 -6.08 -13.32
C ALA A 42 -15.20 -5.08 -13.09
N ALA A 43 -15.11 -4.24 -12.05
CA ALA A 43 -16.11 -3.19 -11.82
C ALA A 43 -16.20 -2.20 -13.00
N LEU A 44 -15.05 -1.76 -13.52
CA LEU A 44 -15.00 -0.86 -14.67
C LEU A 44 -15.52 -1.53 -15.95
N LEU A 45 -15.17 -2.80 -16.17
CA LEU A 45 -15.65 -3.57 -17.31
C LEU A 45 -17.17 -3.76 -17.27
N MET A 46 -17.74 -4.03 -16.09
CA MET A 46 -19.19 -4.18 -15.93
C MET A 46 -19.92 -2.88 -16.24
N ILE A 47 -19.40 -1.74 -15.77
CA ILE A 47 -19.96 -0.42 -16.13
C ILE A 47 -19.83 -0.19 -17.63
N LEU A 48 -18.65 -0.38 -18.21
CA LEU A 48 -18.43 -0.16 -19.65
C LEU A 48 -19.33 -1.05 -20.51
N ALA A 49 -19.49 -2.32 -20.14
CA ALA A 49 -20.41 -3.24 -20.81
C ALA A 49 -21.86 -2.74 -20.73
N ALA A 50 -22.30 -2.26 -19.56
CA ALA A 50 -23.63 -1.66 -19.41
C ALA A 50 -23.83 -0.41 -20.29
N LEU A 51 -22.80 0.44 -20.42
CA LEU A 51 -22.84 1.63 -21.28
C LEU A 51 -22.93 1.29 -22.77
N VAL A 52 -22.18 0.28 -23.22
CA VAL A 52 -22.19 -0.18 -24.61
C VAL A 52 -23.51 -0.88 -24.95
N LEU A 53 -24.02 -1.75 -24.05
CA LEU A 53 -25.33 -2.38 -24.21
C LEU A 53 -26.47 -1.36 -24.18
N GLY A 54 -26.30 -0.26 -23.44
CA GLY A 54 -27.24 0.85 -23.35
C GLY A 54 -27.26 1.78 -24.57
N GLY A 55 -26.43 1.55 -25.60
CA GLY A 55 -26.50 2.22 -26.89
C GLY A 55 -25.34 3.16 -27.16
N SER A 56 -25.33 4.38 -26.61
CA SER A 56 -24.33 5.41 -26.95
C SER A 56 -23.42 5.79 -25.77
N PRO A 57 -22.19 5.23 -25.70
CA PRO A 57 -21.21 5.61 -24.68
C PRO A 57 -20.87 7.11 -24.69
N GLY A 58 -20.97 7.76 -25.87
CA GLY A 58 -20.75 9.20 -26.02
C GLY A 58 -21.75 10.06 -25.26
N ALA A 59 -22.95 9.56 -24.96
CA ALA A 59 -23.94 10.29 -24.15
C ALA A 59 -23.52 10.44 -22.68
N PHE A 60 -22.55 9.62 -22.22
CA PHE A 60 -22.01 9.67 -20.88
C PHE A 60 -20.74 10.52 -20.79
N LEU A 61 -20.42 11.34 -21.80
CA LEU A 61 -19.31 12.27 -21.78
C LEU A 61 -19.84 13.70 -21.81
N ASP A 62 -20.08 14.26 -20.62
CA ASP A 62 -20.51 15.64 -20.46
C ASP A 62 -19.43 16.46 -19.74
N LEU A 63 -18.82 17.39 -20.46
CA LEU A 63 -17.71 18.21 -19.96
C LEU A 63 -18.10 19.06 -18.73
N PRO A 64 -19.26 19.75 -18.69
CA PRO A 64 -19.74 20.44 -17.49
C PRO A 64 -19.83 19.53 -16.26
N SER A 65 -20.44 18.36 -16.39
CA SER A 65 -20.60 17.39 -15.30
C SER A 65 -19.26 16.88 -14.78
N MET A 66 -18.33 16.59 -15.69
CA MET A 66 -16.96 16.19 -15.32
C MET A 66 -16.22 17.31 -14.59
N LEU A 67 -16.38 18.57 -15.03
CA LEU A 67 -15.74 19.71 -14.39
C LEU A 67 -16.26 19.93 -12.95
N ILE A 68 -17.57 19.82 -12.74
CA ILE A 68 -18.20 19.96 -11.41
C ILE A 68 -17.68 18.87 -10.47
N VAL A 69 -17.67 17.62 -10.91
CA VAL A 69 -17.28 16.49 -10.06
C VAL A 69 -15.76 16.43 -9.89
N LEU A 70 -14.98 16.25 -10.97
CA LEU A 70 -13.53 16.09 -10.85
C LEU A 70 -12.87 17.37 -10.34
N GLY A 71 -13.21 18.51 -10.93
CA GLY A 71 -12.65 19.82 -10.55
C GLY A 71 -13.08 20.23 -9.15
N GLY A 72 -14.37 20.08 -8.83
CA GLY A 72 -14.90 20.38 -7.51
C GLY A 72 -14.32 19.49 -6.41
N SER A 73 -14.23 18.18 -6.65
CA SER A 73 -13.66 17.26 -5.67
C SER A 73 -12.17 17.51 -5.44
N LEU A 74 -11.42 17.81 -6.51
CA LEU A 74 -10.02 18.19 -6.38
C LEU A 74 -9.87 19.50 -5.60
N ALA A 75 -10.68 20.52 -5.89
CA ALA A 75 -10.63 21.81 -5.22
C ALA A 75 -10.97 21.72 -3.73
N VAL A 76 -12.04 20.99 -3.37
CA VAL A 76 -12.44 20.79 -1.97
C VAL A 76 -11.44 19.92 -1.21
N THR A 77 -10.83 18.93 -1.86
CA THR A 77 -9.75 18.13 -1.27
C THR A 77 -8.50 19.00 -1.05
N MET A 78 -8.15 19.85 -2.01
CA MET A 78 -7.04 20.80 -1.89
C MET A 78 -7.30 21.89 -0.84
N ALA A 79 -8.56 22.23 -0.56
CA ALA A 79 -8.91 23.10 0.57
C ALA A 79 -8.68 22.39 1.93
N SER A 80 -8.70 21.05 1.95
CA SER A 80 -8.49 20.25 3.16
C SER A 80 -7.02 19.90 3.42
N PHE A 81 -6.14 19.95 2.40
CA PHE A 81 -4.75 19.49 2.47
C PHE A 81 -3.78 20.40 1.70
N SER A 82 -2.51 20.40 2.06
CA SER A 82 -1.51 21.19 1.33
C SER A 82 -1.21 20.59 -0.06
N LEU A 83 -0.71 21.43 -0.99
CA LEU A 83 -0.23 20.96 -2.31
C LEU A 83 0.88 19.89 -2.20
N ARG A 84 1.66 19.91 -1.10
CA ARG A 84 2.69 18.91 -0.85
C ARG A 84 2.07 17.55 -0.53
N ASP A 85 1.01 17.54 0.26
CA ASP A 85 0.28 16.32 0.64
C ASP A 85 -0.43 15.71 -0.57
N MET A 86 -1.02 16.52 -1.43
CA MET A 86 -1.62 16.07 -2.70
C MET A 86 -0.60 15.37 -3.61
N ARG A 87 0.60 15.94 -3.77
CA ARG A 87 1.68 15.31 -4.55
C ARG A 87 2.23 14.06 -3.86
N ALA A 88 2.27 14.03 -2.52
CA ALA A 88 2.64 12.84 -1.77
C ALA A 88 1.62 11.71 -1.97
N ALA A 89 0.33 12.01 -1.86
CA ALA A 89 -0.77 11.08 -2.08
C ALA A 89 -0.73 10.45 -3.48
N GLY A 90 -0.50 11.26 -4.53
CA GLY A 90 -0.34 10.75 -5.89
C GLY A 90 0.84 9.77 -6.04
N ARG A 91 1.97 10.03 -5.37
CA ARG A 91 3.12 9.11 -5.34
C ARG A 91 2.82 7.85 -4.54
N CYS A 92 2.15 7.96 -3.40
CA CYS A 92 1.71 6.82 -2.59
C CYS A 92 0.76 5.91 -3.39
N LEU A 93 -0.15 6.50 -4.16
CA LEU A 93 -1.06 5.76 -5.02
C LEU A 93 -0.33 5.00 -6.14
N ALA A 94 0.59 5.67 -6.83
CA ALA A 94 1.41 5.04 -7.88
C ALA A 94 2.26 3.90 -7.30
N ARG A 95 2.78 4.06 -6.08
CA ARG A 95 3.46 2.97 -5.38
C ARG A 95 2.49 1.85 -5.03
N ALA A 96 1.33 2.12 -4.43
CA ALA A 96 0.42 1.08 -3.95
C ALA A 96 -0.16 0.18 -5.06
N THR A 97 -0.28 0.70 -6.29
CA THR A 97 -0.71 -0.08 -7.46
C THR A 97 0.39 -0.98 -8.04
N VAL A 98 1.66 -0.67 -7.77
CA VAL A 98 2.84 -1.39 -8.28
C VAL A 98 3.59 -2.14 -7.16
N ALA A 99 3.29 -1.84 -5.89
CA ALA A 99 4.05 -2.28 -4.74
C ALA A 99 3.96 -3.81 -4.57
N PRO A 100 5.11 -4.47 -4.39
CA PRO A 100 5.15 -5.88 -4.05
C PRO A 100 4.39 -6.13 -2.75
N SER A 101 3.52 -7.14 -2.75
CA SER A 101 3.16 -7.78 -1.49
C SER A 101 4.30 -8.71 -1.13
N GLU A 102 5.17 -8.30 -0.20
CA GLU A 102 6.13 -9.22 0.40
C GLU A 102 5.38 -10.22 1.29
N GLU A 103 5.69 -11.50 1.17
CA GLU A 103 5.16 -12.47 2.11
C GLU A 103 5.92 -12.31 3.43
N VAL A 104 5.24 -11.79 4.45
CA VAL A 104 5.82 -11.50 5.78
C VAL A 104 6.55 -12.72 6.35
N ARG A 105 6.10 -13.93 6.02
CA ARG A 105 6.76 -15.20 6.40
C ARG A 105 8.10 -15.42 5.70
N GLU A 106 8.20 -15.13 4.41
CA GLU A 106 9.48 -15.20 3.68
C GLU A 106 10.48 -14.18 4.23
N VAL A 107 10.01 -12.97 4.54
CA VAL A 107 10.80 -11.92 5.19
C VAL A 107 11.31 -12.41 6.55
N ALA A 108 10.43 -12.95 7.40
CA ALA A 108 10.80 -13.50 8.70
C ALA A 108 11.92 -14.55 8.60
N HIS A 109 11.85 -15.48 7.64
CA HIS A 109 12.90 -16.46 7.43
C HIS A 109 14.22 -15.85 6.96
N GLY A 110 14.16 -14.89 6.03
CA GLY A 110 15.36 -14.17 5.57
C GLY A 110 16.03 -13.37 6.69
N VAL A 111 15.22 -12.74 7.53
CA VAL A 111 15.67 -11.95 8.69
C VAL A 111 16.34 -12.84 9.74
N LEU A 112 15.78 -14.01 10.03
CA LEU A 112 16.40 -15.00 10.92
C LEU A 112 17.74 -15.49 10.35
N ALA A 113 17.82 -15.76 9.05
CA ALA A 113 19.07 -16.18 8.40
C ALA A 113 20.14 -15.09 8.46
N LEU A 114 19.75 -13.82 8.31
CA LEU A 114 20.64 -12.67 8.42
C LEU A 114 21.20 -12.54 9.86
N ALA A 115 20.33 -12.68 10.86
CA ALA A 115 20.72 -12.62 12.27
C ALA A 115 21.65 -13.78 12.65
N ASP A 116 21.35 -15.00 12.19
CA ASP A 116 22.21 -16.18 12.37
C ASP A 116 23.60 -15.99 11.75
N PHE A 117 23.65 -15.40 10.55
CA PHE A 117 24.89 -15.12 9.85
C PHE A 117 25.73 -14.07 10.59
N ALA A 118 25.12 -12.97 11.03
CA ALA A 118 25.78 -11.92 11.79
C ALA A 118 26.31 -12.43 13.13
N ARG A 119 25.60 -13.34 13.79
CA ARG A 119 26.06 -13.96 15.04
C ARG A 119 27.29 -14.84 14.84
N LYS A 120 27.33 -15.62 13.76
CA LYS A 120 28.44 -16.55 13.47
C LYS A 120 29.70 -15.84 12.98
N ASN A 121 29.53 -14.82 12.14
CA ASN A 121 30.64 -14.16 11.44
C ASN A 121 30.96 -12.76 11.99
N GLY A 122 30.20 -12.30 12.98
CA GLY A 122 30.26 -10.95 13.53
C GLY A 122 29.43 -9.93 12.73
N PRO A 123 29.07 -8.79 13.37
CA PRO A 123 28.23 -7.76 12.77
C PRO A 123 28.86 -7.10 11.52
N LEU A 124 30.20 -6.94 11.49
CA LEU A 124 30.89 -6.40 10.31
C LEU A 124 30.72 -7.26 9.05
N ALA A 125 30.43 -8.55 9.19
CA ALA A 125 30.19 -9.43 8.04
C ALA A 125 28.93 -9.03 7.23
N LEU A 126 28.06 -8.19 7.80
CA LEU A 126 26.89 -7.65 7.11
C LEU A 126 27.20 -6.45 6.22
N GLN A 127 28.38 -5.82 6.34
CA GLN A 127 28.74 -4.62 5.58
C GLN A 127 28.60 -4.77 4.05
N PRO A 128 28.96 -5.91 3.42
CA PRO A 128 28.75 -6.12 1.98
C PRO A 128 27.27 -6.11 1.56
N LEU A 129 26.34 -6.32 2.49
CA LEU A 129 24.91 -6.37 2.23
C LEU A 129 24.25 -4.99 2.23
N VAL A 130 24.91 -3.94 2.74
CA VAL A 130 24.37 -2.57 2.75
C VAL A 130 24.05 -2.08 1.34
N GLY A 131 24.95 -2.31 0.37
CA GLY A 131 24.76 -1.92 -1.03
C GLY A 131 23.53 -2.59 -1.66
N PRO A 132 23.46 -3.94 -1.66
CA PRO A 132 22.29 -4.69 -2.11
C PRO A 132 20.99 -4.33 -1.37
N ALA A 133 21.05 -4.00 -0.08
CA ALA A 133 19.87 -3.69 0.75
C ALA A 133 19.28 -2.30 0.49
N ARG A 134 19.91 -1.43 -0.32
CA ARG A 134 19.42 -0.05 -0.57
C ARG A 134 18.01 0.03 -1.18
N SER A 135 17.50 -1.05 -1.77
CA SER A 135 16.11 -1.13 -2.22
C SER A 135 15.10 -1.19 -1.06
N GLN A 136 15.55 -1.53 0.14
CA GLN A 136 14.80 -1.61 1.39
C GLN A 136 15.46 -0.66 2.41
N PRO A 137 15.06 0.63 2.44
CA PRO A 137 15.77 1.65 3.21
C PRO A 137 15.94 1.32 4.70
N VAL A 138 14.90 0.76 5.33
CA VAL A 138 14.95 0.40 6.75
C VAL A 138 15.89 -0.79 7.00
N LEU A 139 15.94 -1.77 6.11
CA LEU A 139 16.90 -2.88 6.22
C LEU A 139 18.34 -2.38 6.06
N ALA A 140 18.60 -1.55 5.04
CA ALA A 140 19.93 -0.97 4.86
C ALA A 140 20.35 -0.17 6.10
N ARG A 141 19.43 0.64 6.64
CA ARG A 141 19.67 1.42 7.85
C ARG A 141 19.92 0.53 9.06
N ALA A 142 19.15 -0.53 9.24
CA ALA A 142 19.36 -1.50 10.31
C ALA A 142 20.76 -2.12 10.24
N ILE A 143 21.22 -2.52 9.05
CA ILE A 143 22.56 -3.08 8.86
C ILE A 143 23.64 -2.03 9.18
N GLU A 144 23.48 -0.78 8.73
CA GLU A 144 24.42 0.31 9.05
C GLU A 144 24.56 0.51 10.56
N LEU A 145 23.45 0.63 11.30
CA LEU A 145 23.48 0.84 12.75
C LEU A 145 24.17 -0.30 13.51
N ILE A 146 24.01 -1.54 13.03
CA ILE A 146 24.68 -2.73 13.59
C ILE A 146 26.18 -2.71 13.30
N VAL A 147 26.58 -2.36 12.07
CA VAL A 147 27.99 -2.28 11.66
C VAL A 147 28.72 -1.14 12.39
N ASP A 148 28.03 -0.03 12.62
CA ASP A 148 28.52 1.11 13.39
C ASP A 148 28.65 0.81 14.89
N GLY A 149 28.12 -0.33 15.36
CA GLY A 149 28.27 -0.80 16.73
C GLY A 149 27.42 -0.06 17.76
N LEU A 150 26.30 0.52 17.35
CA LEU A 150 25.39 1.18 18.29
C LEU A 150 24.78 0.19 19.29
N PRO A 151 24.49 0.64 20.53
CA PRO A 151 23.69 -0.15 21.47
C PRO A 151 22.34 -0.54 20.87
N ALA A 152 21.83 -1.71 21.25
CA ALA A 152 20.60 -2.25 20.68
C ALA A 152 19.38 -1.34 20.95
N GLU A 153 19.35 -0.72 22.13
CA GLU A 153 18.28 0.18 22.55
C GLU A 153 18.25 1.44 21.67
N ASP A 154 19.42 1.99 21.33
CA ASP A 154 19.54 3.16 20.46
C ASP A 154 19.19 2.81 19.02
N ALA A 155 19.67 1.67 18.52
CA ALA A 155 19.35 1.20 17.17
C ALA A 155 17.84 0.94 17.01
N GLU A 156 17.22 0.27 17.98
CA GLU A 156 15.77 0.05 17.99
C GLU A 156 14.98 1.37 18.09
N ALA A 157 15.43 2.32 18.92
CA ALA A 157 14.76 3.62 19.04
C ALA A 157 14.80 4.44 17.74
N ILE A 158 15.95 4.46 17.06
CA ILE A 158 16.13 5.13 15.77
C ILE A 158 15.23 4.48 14.71
N LEU A 159 15.32 3.15 14.57
CA LEU A 159 14.52 2.41 13.58
C LEU A 159 13.03 2.55 13.86
N ARG A 160 12.58 2.46 15.12
CA ARG A 160 11.17 2.66 15.48
C ARG A 160 10.67 4.04 15.06
N THR A 161 11.46 5.07 15.31
CA THR A 161 11.11 6.44 14.93
C THR A 161 11.02 6.59 13.40
N GLU A 162 11.92 5.95 12.66
CA GLU A 162 11.87 5.94 11.20
C GLU A 162 10.64 5.20 10.65
N ILE A 163 10.31 4.04 11.23
CA ILE A 163 9.11 3.25 10.90
C ILE A 163 7.85 4.05 11.16
N ASP A 164 7.72 4.65 12.34
CA ASP A 164 6.56 5.47 12.70
C ASP A 164 6.43 6.68 11.76
N ALA A 165 7.54 7.31 11.39
CA ALA A 165 7.55 8.42 10.45
C ALA A 165 7.18 7.99 9.02
N ASN A 166 7.64 6.82 8.56
CA ASN A 166 7.25 6.22 7.27
C ASN A 166 5.75 5.92 7.24
N LEU A 167 5.24 5.26 8.27
CA LEU A 167 3.82 4.92 8.41
C LEU A 167 2.95 6.17 8.47
N ALA A 168 3.34 7.19 9.24
CA ALA A 168 2.62 8.46 9.31
C ALA A 168 2.54 9.16 7.95
N ARG A 169 3.63 9.18 7.17
CA ARG A 169 3.65 9.74 5.81
C ARG A 169 2.70 8.99 4.87
N ALA A 170 2.71 7.66 4.93
CA ALA A 170 1.83 6.85 4.09
C ALA A 170 0.35 7.02 4.46
N ARG A 171 0.02 7.06 5.76
CA ARG A 171 -1.32 7.36 6.28
C ARG A 171 -1.82 8.74 5.87
N ALA A 172 -0.95 9.75 5.90
CA ALA A 172 -1.30 11.09 5.40
C ALA A 172 -1.67 11.05 3.91
N GLY A 173 -0.91 10.33 3.08
CA GLY A 173 -1.22 10.12 1.66
C GLY A 173 -2.56 9.41 1.45
N ALA A 174 -2.86 8.38 2.24
CA ALA A 174 -4.14 7.69 2.18
C ALA A 174 -5.32 8.55 2.66
N ALA A 175 -5.12 9.40 3.67
CA ALA A 175 -6.15 10.31 4.18
C ALA A 175 -6.63 11.29 3.10
N VAL A 176 -5.72 11.76 2.23
CA VAL A 176 -6.06 12.59 1.08
C VAL A 176 -6.98 11.84 0.10
N LEU A 177 -6.65 10.60 -0.24
CA LEU A 177 -7.47 9.76 -1.13
C LEU A 177 -8.84 9.47 -0.52
N ARG A 178 -8.89 9.15 0.78
CA ARG A 178 -10.14 8.93 1.51
C ARG A 178 -11.01 10.18 1.50
N ARG A 179 -10.42 11.35 1.74
CA ARG A 179 -11.17 12.62 1.67
C ARG A 179 -11.71 12.88 0.27
N ALA A 180 -10.90 12.66 -0.77
CA ALA A 180 -11.36 12.79 -2.14
C ALA A 180 -12.50 11.80 -2.45
N ALA A 181 -12.44 10.59 -1.91
CA ALA A 181 -13.48 9.57 -2.05
C ALA A 181 -14.81 9.98 -1.40
N GLU A 182 -14.77 10.61 -0.23
CA GLU A 182 -15.95 11.13 0.47
C GLU A 182 -16.56 12.36 -0.23
N VAL A 183 -15.70 13.23 -0.77
CA VAL A 183 -16.11 14.48 -1.41
C VAL A 183 -16.70 14.25 -2.81
N ALA A 184 -16.26 13.22 -3.54
CA ALA A 184 -16.73 12.96 -4.91
C ALA A 184 -18.25 12.75 -5.04
N PRO A 185 -18.90 11.88 -4.23
CA PRO A 185 -20.35 11.73 -4.25
C PRO A 185 -21.09 13.02 -3.83
N ALA A 186 -20.54 13.77 -2.87
CA ALA A 186 -21.12 15.04 -2.43
C ALA A 186 -21.11 16.10 -3.55
N MET A 187 -20.00 16.19 -4.31
CA MET A 187 -19.94 17.04 -5.50
C MET A 187 -20.91 16.58 -6.59
N GLY A 188 -21.12 15.26 -6.72
CA GLY A 188 -22.13 14.70 -7.60
C GLY A 188 -23.53 15.20 -7.27
N LEU A 189 -23.91 15.19 -5.99
CA LEU A 189 -25.19 15.71 -5.50
C LEU A 189 -25.34 17.22 -5.75
N ILE A 190 -24.29 18.00 -5.54
CA ILE A 190 -24.29 19.44 -5.86
C ILE A 190 -24.52 19.64 -7.36
N GLY A 191 -23.86 18.85 -8.21
CA GLY A 191 -24.09 18.88 -9.65
C GLY A 191 -25.53 18.54 -10.05
N THR A 192 -26.17 17.61 -9.33
CA THR A 192 -27.58 17.26 -9.53
C THR A 192 -28.48 18.47 -9.29
N LEU A 193 -28.22 19.20 -8.21
CA LEU A 193 -28.96 20.42 -7.90
C LEU A 193 -28.75 21.48 -8.98
N VAL A 194 -27.53 21.65 -9.47
CA VAL A 194 -27.23 22.58 -10.57
C VAL A 194 -28.01 22.22 -11.84
N GLY A 195 -28.00 20.93 -12.24
CA GLY A 195 -28.73 20.47 -13.41
C GLY A 195 -30.25 20.62 -13.27
N LEU A 196 -30.80 20.33 -12.08
CA LEU A 196 -32.23 20.54 -11.79
C LEU A 196 -32.63 22.01 -11.86
N VAL A 197 -31.82 22.92 -11.31
CA VAL A 197 -32.06 24.37 -11.40
C VAL A 197 -32.03 24.84 -12.86
N GLN A 198 -31.05 24.36 -13.64
CA GLN A 198 -30.99 24.67 -15.08
C GLN A 198 -32.19 24.14 -15.86
N MET A 199 -32.65 22.93 -15.53
CA MET A 199 -33.82 22.31 -16.17
C MET A 199 -35.09 23.14 -15.89
N LEU A 200 -35.32 23.51 -14.63
CA LEU A 200 -36.47 24.32 -14.23
C LEU A 200 -36.44 25.73 -14.84
N GLY A 201 -35.25 26.28 -15.07
CA GLY A 201 -35.07 27.57 -15.73
C GLY A 201 -35.37 27.58 -17.24
N HIS A 202 -35.53 26.42 -17.87
CA HIS A 202 -35.76 26.29 -19.32
C HIS A 202 -37.00 25.44 -19.65
N LEU A 203 -38.01 25.43 -18.78
CA LEU A 203 -39.24 24.65 -19.01
C LEU A 203 -40.00 25.07 -20.27
N ASP A 204 -39.82 26.32 -20.70
CA ASP A 204 -40.46 26.86 -21.89
C ASP A 204 -39.76 26.41 -23.20
N ASP A 205 -38.57 25.79 -23.12
CA ASP A 205 -37.79 25.30 -24.26
C ASP A 205 -37.48 23.79 -24.10
N PRO A 206 -38.33 22.91 -24.65
CA PRO A 206 -38.14 21.45 -24.57
C PRO A 206 -36.78 20.96 -25.07
N GLY A 207 -36.12 21.71 -25.97
CA GLY A 207 -34.80 21.35 -26.50
C GLY A 207 -33.67 21.45 -25.47
N LYS A 208 -33.85 22.27 -24.41
CA LYS A 208 -32.84 22.49 -23.36
C LYS A 208 -33.05 21.63 -22.11
N ILE A 209 -34.24 21.05 -21.95
CA ILE A 209 -34.57 20.17 -20.82
C ILE A 209 -33.68 18.92 -20.82
N GLY A 210 -33.51 18.28 -21.98
CA GLY A 210 -32.69 17.07 -22.12
C GLY A 210 -31.23 17.25 -21.67
N PRO A 211 -30.50 18.26 -22.21
CA PRO A 211 -29.14 18.57 -21.77
C PRO A 211 -29.02 18.89 -20.27
N ALA A 212 -29.94 19.68 -19.70
CA ALA A 212 -29.91 20.01 -18.27
C ALA A 212 -30.16 18.79 -17.37
N MET A 213 -31.07 17.90 -17.78
CA MET A 213 -31.31 16.64 -17.10
C MET A 213 -30.10 15.70 -17.18
N ALA A 214 -29.42 15.66 -18.33
CA ALA A 214 -28.19 14.87 -18.50
C ALA A 214 -27.12 15.32 -17.51
N VAL A 215 -26.92 16.63 -17.34
CA VAL A 215 -25.98 17.16 -16.33
C VAL A 215 -26.32 16.62 -14.94
N ALA A 216 -27.59 16.70 -14.53
CA ALA A 216 -27.99 16.29 -13.19
C ALA A 216 -27.74 14.79 -12.90
N LEU A 217 -27.99 13.93 -13.89
CA LEU A 217 -27.81 12.49 -13.74
C LEU A 217 -26.33 12.08 -13.84
N LEU A 218 -25.58 12.68 -14.77
CA LEU A 218 -24.17 12.37 -15.00
C LEU A 218 -23.28 12.81 -13.85
N THR A 219 -23.57 13.94 -13.18
CA THR A 219 -22.81 14.35 -12.00
C THR A 219 -22.95 13.33 -10.85
N THR A 220 -24.16 12.80 -10.62
CA THR A 220 -24.39 11.75 -9.62
C THR A 220 -23.61 10.49 -9.97
N PHE A 221 -23.68 10.08 -11.24
CA PHE A 221 -22.98 8.90 -11.75
C PHE A 221 -21.45 9.04 -11.60
N TYR A 222 -20.86 10.14 -12.06
CA TYR A 222 -19.42 10.38 -11.95
C TYR A 222 -18.96 10.47 -10.49
N GLY A 223 -19.74 11.12 -9.62
CA GLY A 223 -19.42 11.22 -8.20
C GLY A 223 -19.36 9.85 -7.52
N ALA A 224 -20.34 8.99 -7.80
CA ALA A 224 -20.41 7.63 -7.26
C ALA A 224 -19.26 6.74 -7.79
N VAL A 225 -18.98 6.79 -9.10
CA VAL A 225 -17.89 6.02 -9.71
C VAL A 225 -16.53 6.48 -9.15
N LEU A 226 -16.27 7.79 -9.16
CA LEU A 226 -14.99 8.33 -8.68
C LEU A 226 -14.78 8.04 -7.20
N GLY A 227 -15.78 8.30 -6.35
CA GLY A 227 -15.66 8.13 -4.91
C GLY A 227 -15.63 6.68 -4.47
N SER A 228 -16.72 5.96 -4.73
CA SER A 228 -16.96 4.64 -4.17
C SER A 228 -16.24 3.52 -4.92
N MET A 229 -16.12 3.62 -6.25
CA MET A 229 -15.52 2.56 -7.05
C MET A 229 -14.00 2.72 -7.19
N VAL A 230 -13.50 3.95 -7.32
CA VAL A 230 -12.08 4.21 -7.60
C VAL A 230 -11.33 4.62 -6.34
N LEU A 231 -11.65 5.79 -5.76
CA LEU A 231 -10.82 6.39 -4.72
C LEU A 231 -10.88 5.66 -3.38
N SER A 232 -12.06 5.18 -2.96
CA SER A 232 -12.23 4.48 -1.68
C SER A 232 -11.41 3.18 -1.58
N PRO A 233 -11.51 2.24 -2.55
CA PRO A 233 -10.68 1.03 -2.53
C PRO A 233 -9.19 1.33 -2.62
N LEU A 234 -8.79 2.32 -3.42
CA LEU A 234 -7.40 2.73 -3.55
C LEU A 234 -6.84 3.32 -2.25
N ALA A 235 -7.64 4.12 -1.52
CA ALA A 235 -7.26 4.64 -0.21
C ALA A 235 -7.03 3.49 0.79
N ALA A 236 -7.99 2.57 0.91
CA ALA A 236 -7.87 1.40 1.78
C ALA A 236 -6.66 0.53 1.42
N LYS A 237 -6.35 0.40 0.13
CA LYS A 237 -5.18 -0.34 -0.36
C LYS A 237 -3.87 0.31 0.06
N VAL A 238 -3.74 1.63 -0.05
CA VAL A 238 -2.56 2.37 0.40
C VAL A 238 -2.35 2.17 1.91
N GLU A 239 -3.41 2.28 2.72
CA GLU A 239 -3.31 2.06 4.18
C GLU A 239 -2.84 0.65 4.51
N ARG A 240 -3.46 -0.36 3.88
CA ARG A 240 -3.11 -1.76 4.14
C ARG A 240 -1.68 -2.10 3.71
N ASN A 241 -1.21 -1.54 2.59
CA ASN A 241 0.17 -1.69 2.17
C ASN A 241 1.13 -1.03 3.16
N ALA A 242 0.80 0.16 3.66
CA ALA A 242 1.62 0.87 4.64
C ALA A 242 1.72 0.10 5.98
N GLU A 243 0.63 -0.52 6.42
CA GLU A 243 0.64 -1.38 7.61
C GLU A 243 1.49 -2.63 7.40
N ASN A 244 1.40 -3.28 6.24
CA ASN A 244 2.25 -4.42 5.91
C ASN A 244 3.73 -4.04 5.84
N GLU A 245 4.06 -2.89 5.25
CA GLU A 245 5.42 -2.36 5.19
C GLU A 245 5.97 -2.07 6.60
N ALA A 246 5.17 -1.44 7.47
CA ALA A 246 5.55 -1.21 8.86
C ALA A 246 5.75 -2.51 9.66
N LEU A 247 4.97 -3.56 9.38
CA LEU A 247 5.17 -4.88 9.98
C LEU A 247 6.50 -5.50 9.53
N VAL A 248 6.81 -5.44 8.23
CA VAL A 248 8.08 -5.92 7.65
C VAL A 248 9.27 -5.16 8.25
N ASP A 249 9.18 -3.83 8.30
CA ASP A 249 10.21 -2.99 8.89
C ASP A 249 10.40 -3.28 10.39
N GLY A 250 9.32 -3.59 11.10
CA GLY A 250 9.36 -4.05 12.49
C GLY A 250 10.16 -5.35 12.67
N LEU A 251 10.10 -6.27 11.70
CA LEU A 251 10.94 -7.48 11.71
C LEU A 251 12.42 -7.14 11.55
N TYR A 252 12.77 -6.19 10.68
CA TYR A 252 14.15 -5.72 10.53
C TYR A 252 14.67 -5.10 11.82
N MET A 253 13.87 -4.27 12.48
CA MET A 253 14.20 -3.68 13.78
C MET A 253 14.43 -4.74 14.87
N LEU A 254 13.53 -5.73 15.00
CA LEU A 254 13.68 -6.82 15.97
C LEU A 254 14.96 -7.61 15.76
N ALA A 255 15.32 -7.88 14.51
CA ALA A 255 16.55 -8.58 14.19
C ALA A 255 17.79 -7.72 14.44
N ALA A 256 17.74 -6.43 14.14
CA ALA A 256 18.83 -5.51 14.43
C ALA A 256 19.16 -5.49 15.93
N GLY A 257 18.13 -5.36 16.77
CA GLY A 257 18.29 -5.42 18.21
C GLY A 257 18.82 -6.77 18.72
N SER A 258 18.34 -7.87 18.15
CA SER A 258 18.81 -9.22 18.51
C SER A 258 20.28 -9.46 18.14
N VAL A 259 20.71 -8.97 16.96
CA VAL A 259 22.11 -9.03 16.52
C VAL A 259 23.00 -8.15 17.39
N ALA A 260 22.57 -6.93 17.69
CA ALA A 260 23.30 -6.01 18.56
C ALA A 260 23.47 -6.56 19.99
N ARG A 261 22.45 -7.24 20.53
CA ARG A 261 22.52 -7.92 21.84
C ARG A 261 23.20 -9.29 21.81
N GLN A 262 23.61 -9.79 20.63
CA GLN A 262 24.17 -11.14 20.43
C GLN A 262 23.30 -12.27 21.02
N GLU A 263 21.98 -12.11 20.92
CA GLU A 263 21.03 -13.04 21.53
C GLU A 263 21.03 -14.41 20.84
N ASN A 264 20.45 -15.40 21.54
CA ASN A 264 20.21 -16.70 20.93
C ASN A 264 19.14 -16.56 19.82
N PRO A 265 19.39 -17.04 18.59
CA PRO A 265 18.44 -17.01 17.46
C PRO A 265 17.07 -17.58 17.79
N ARG A 266 16.99 -18.56 18.72
CA ARG A 266 15.71 -19.09 19.21
C ARG A 266 14.85 -18.02 19.88
N ARG A 267 15.45 -17.04 20.55
CA ARG A 267 14.72 -15.91 21.17
C ARG A 267 14.11 -15.01 20.09
N LEU A 268 14.89 -14.70 19.06
CA LEU A 268 14.41 -13.92 17.91
C LEU A 268 13.27 -14.65 17.17
N GLU A 269 13.41 -15.97 16.97
CA GLU A 269 12.37 -16.80 16.37
C GLU A 269 11.06 -16.76 17.16
N ILE A 270 11.11 -16.85 18.49
CA ILE A 270 9.93 -16.72 19.36
C ILE A 270 9.28 -15.33 19.22
N LEU A 271 10.09 -14.26 19.20
CA LEU A 271 9.59 -12.89 19.04
C LEU A 271 8.91 -12.69 17.68
N ILE A 272 9.56 -13.12 16.60
CA ILE A 272 9.02 -13.03 15.24
C ILE A 272 7.71 -13.84 15.12
N ASN A 273 7.67 -15.06 15.65
CA ASN A 273 6.46 -15.89 15.66
C ASN A 273 5.30 -15.27 16.46
N THR A 274 5.59 -14.36 17.39
CA THR A 274 4.56 -13.64 18.15
C THR A 274 3.96 -12.48 17.34
N VAL A 275 4.76 -11.86 16.46
CA VAL A 275 4.36 -10.73 15.61
C VAL A 275 3.69 -11.19 14.31
N LEU A 276 4.03 -12.39 13.82
CA LEU A 276 3.42 -12.95 12.63
C LEU A 276 1.91 -13.22 12.85
N PRO A 277 1.05 -12.86 11.89
CA PRO A 277 -0.36 -13.22 11.93
C PRO A 277 -0.51 -14.74 12.07
N ARG A 278 -1.33 -15.19 13.02
CA ARG A 278 -1.70 -16.61 13.14
C ARG A 278 -2.52 -16.99 11.91
N SER A 279 -1.94 -17.76 11.00
CA SER A 279 -2.64 -18.40 9.88
C SER A 279 -3.29 -19.69 10.34
#